data_AF-A0A1L9C2B8-F1
#
_entry.id   AF-A0A1L9C2B8-F1
#
_cell.length_a   1.000
_cell.length_b   1.000
_cell.length_c   1.000
_cell.angle_alpha   90.00
_cell.angle_beta   90.00
_cell.angle_gamma   90.00
#
_symmetry.space_group_name_H-M   'P 1'
#
loop_
_entity.id
_entity.type
_entity.pdbx_description
1 polymer ?
#
loop_
_entity_poly.entity_id
_entity_poly.type
_entity_poly.pdbx_seq_one_letter_code
_entity_poly.pdbx_strand_id
1 'polypeptide(L)'
;MAYASADDMIFGNSPNPVKAGLDLEIGAGYTTPEVNYAPRPEAGETKEKLVKEYERITRDIMERMVQVGFPAVVLETEHVQQMTNNPTWGGEVANAQKAIMEDYHDEYGIKCALRHTPGDIREDRDYLQLRGEKYNTLMESFEEVASNGADLLSIETMGGKEVFDRAILRNDVPGMLFAIGCLGTMDMEYIWQDIAKVAKKNNVVAAGDTDCAQANTAMFIAGGLLDKNLAHTLAIIARAISAPRTLAAYEAGAVGPGKDCGYENTIVKSIAGVPIAQEGKSSTCAHSDVMGNLVMQCCDLWSNESVEYHGEFGGTTVQCWSESLAYDCALMNVSLQTGQSKNLRDMMVLSDKYRDPQGYILAYDNAYKVGEAIVKDSDDIYLRAKNAAVECVNLLENADPKLQMTRFEKNALADASEALAGLTDDSDKFLSDSLEQYKKEVKVFRPENYGL
;
A
#
# COMPACT_ATOMS: atom_id res chain seq x y z
N MET A 1 -3.21 2.04 19.72
CA MET A 1 -4.01 2.97 18.90
C MET A 1 -3.42 4.36 19.02
N ALA A 2 -3.24 5.06 17.91
CA ALA A 2 -2.72 6.44 17.90
C ALA A 2 -3.82 7.51 18.02
N TYR A 3 -5.06 7.13 17.72
CA TYR A 3 -6.24 7.96 17.87
C TYR A 3 -7.05 7.49 19.09
N ALA A 4 -7.78 8.42 19.73
CA ALA A 4 -8.64 8.09 20.86
C ALA A 4 -9.96 7.44 20.41
N SER A 5 -10.43 7.79 19.21
CA SER A 5 -11.60 7.21 18.58
C SER A 5 -11.46 7.21 17.06
N ALA A 6 -12.24 6.36 16.39
CA ALA A 6 -12.33 6.35 14.93
C ALA A 6 -12.76 7.72 14.37
N ASP A 7 -13.62 8.46 15.09
CA ASP A 7 -14.13 9.76 14.64
C ASP A 7 -13.05 10.86 14.59
N ASP A 8 -11.91 10.65 15.25
CA ASP A 8 -10.75 11.55 15.20
C ASP A 8 -9.91 11.35 13.93
N MET A 9 -10.13 10.26 13.19
CA MET A 9 -9.44 10.00 11.93
C MET A 9 -10.07 10.81 10.80
N ILE A 10 -9.23 11.55 10.07
CA ILE A 10 -9.65 12.37 8.93
C ILE A 10 -8.53 12.45 7.89
N PHE A 11 -8.91 12.59 6.62
CA PHE A 11 -7.94 12.82 5.55
C PHE A 11 -7.10 14.09 5.79
N GLY A 12 -5.88 14.07 5.25
CA GLY A 12 -4.89 15.13 5.32
C GLY A 12 -4.30 15.39 6.71
N ASN A 13 -4.72 14.66 7.75
CA ASN A 13 -4.22 14.82 9.11
C ASN A 13 -3.76 13.48 9.68
N SER A 14 -2.61 13.51 10.34
CA SER A 14 -2.07 12.38 11.08
C SER A 14 -1.37 12.83 12.38
N PRO A 15 -1.43 12.06 13.47
CA PRO A 15 -0.70 12.34 14.71
C PRO A 15 0.80 12.54 14.53
N ASN A 16 1.40 11.81 13.59
CA ASN A 16 2.82 11.83 13.28
C ASN A 16 3.05 12.32 11.84
N PRO A 17 2.89 13.63 11.54
CA PRO A 17 3.12 14.15 10.20
C PRO A 17 4.59 14.03 9.78
N VAL A 18 4.82 13.96 8.47
CA VAL A 18 6.15 13.74 7.88
C VAL A 18 6.57 14.96 7.06
N LYS A 19 7.80 15.43 7.24
CA LYS A 19 8.40 16.43 6.34
C LYS A 19 9.24 15.71 5.30
N ALA A 20 9.07 16.06 4.02
CA ALA A 20 9.79 15.44 2.93
C ALA A 20 9.97 16.42 1.77
N GLY A 21 10.97 16.17 0.92
CA GLY A 21 11.15 16.91 -0.33
C GLY A 21 11.33 18.41 -0.16
N LEU A 22 10.77 19.14 -1.12
CA LEU A 22 10.87 20.58 -1.28
C LEU A 22 9.64 21.23 -0.62
N ASP A 23 9.81 21.61 0.65
CA ASP A 23 8.80 22.29 1.49
C ASP A 23 7.46 21.56 1.68
N LEU A 24 7.43 20.23 1.52
CA LEU A 24 6.22 19.42 1.71
C LEU A 24 6.12 18.87 3.14
N GLU A 25 4.90 18.91 3.69
CA GLU A 25 4.53 18.27 4.96
C GLU A 25 3.30 17.38 4.74
N ILE A 26 3.40 16.08 5.02
CA ILE A 26 2.39 15.07 4.73
C ILE A 26 1.66 14.70 6.01
N GLY A 27 0.32 14.67 5.97
CA GLY A 27 -0.52 14.50 7.16
C GLY A 27 -0.59 15.75 8.06
N ALA A 28 -0.22 16.92 7.52
CA ALA A 28 -0.07 18.18 8.26
C ALA A 28 -1.25 19.18 8.03
N GLY A 29 -2.47 18.67 7.84
CA GLY A 29 -3.67 19.48 7.65
C GLY A 29 -4.09 19.70 6.20
N TYR A 30 -3.54 18.93 5.26
CA TYR A 30 -3.92 18.94 3.85
C TYR A 30 -3.55 17.61 3.18
N THR A 31 -4.36 17.21 2.19
CA THR A 31 -4.10 16.10 1.28
C THR A 31 -3.31 16.59 0.06
N THR A 32 -2.44 15.74 -0.48
CA THR A 32 -1.61 16.03 -1.66
C THR A 32 -1.77 14.93 -2.73
N PRO A 33 -1.88 15.26 -4.02
CA PRO A 33 -1.91 14.24 -5.07
C PRO A 33 -0.56 13.53 -5.17
N GLU A 34 -0.57 12.21 -5.27
CA GLU A 34 0.60 11.38 -5.59
C GLU A 34 0.40 10.76 -6.97
N VAL A 35 1.28 11.08 -7.92
CA VAL A 35 1.09 10.69 -9.32
C VAL A 35 2.04 9.56 -9.64
N ASN A 36 1.47 8.43 -10.06
CA ASN A 36 2.21 7.26 -10.52
C ASN A 36 2.13 7.11 -12.04
N TYR A 37 3.16 6.47 -12.60
CA TYR A 37 3.35 6.33 -14.03
C TYR A 37 4.25 5.15 -14.40
N ALA A 38 3.99 4.55 -15.54
CA ALA A 38 4.82 3.53 -16.15
C ALA A 38 5.44 4.05 -17.46
N PRO A 39 6.77 3.89 -17.66
CA PRO A 39 7.40 4.27 -18.93
C PRO A 39 6.92 3.34 -20.05
N ARG A 40 6.93 3.83 -21.29
CA ARG A 40 6.64 2.97 -22.45
C ARG A 40 7.66 1.83 -22.56
N PRO A 41 7.28 0.64 -23.05
CA PRO A 41 8.18 -0.51 -23.13
C PRO A 41 9.52 -0.22 -23.82
N GLU A 42 9.52 0.55 -24.90
CA GLU A 42 10.73 0.91 -25.66
C GLU A 42 11.71 1.82 -24.89
N ALA A 43 11.26 2.49 -23.83
CA ALA A 43 12.11 3.32 -22.99
C ALA A 43 13.00 2.47 -22.07
N GLY A 44 12.58 1.25 -21.73
CA GLY A 44 13.33 0.31 -20.88
C GLY A 44 14.53 -0.36 -21.55
N GLU A 45 14.77 -0.13 -22.84
CA GLU A 45 15.86 -0.78 -23.60
C GLU A 45 17.25 -0.31 -23.16
N THR A 46 17.40 0.96 -22.82
CA THR A 46 18.68 1.53 -22.34
C THR A 46 18.44 2.53 -21.23
N LYS A 47 19.43 2.70 -20.36
CA LYS A 47 19.41 3.68 -19.27
C LYS A 47 19.07 5.09 -19.77
N GLU A 48 19.69 5.53 -20.87
CA GLU A 48 19.51 6.89 -21.40
C GLU A 48 18.10 7.14 -21.93
N LYS A 49 17.47 6.12 -22.53
CA LYS A 49 16.08 6.22 -22.96
C LYS A 49 15.15 6.30 -21.75
N LEU A 50 15.42 5.48 -20.73
CA LEU A 50 14.62 5.43 -19.51
C LEU A 50 14.67 6.77 -18.75
N VAL A 51 15.87 7.31 -18.54
CA VAL A 51 16.06 8.64 -17.92
C VAL A 51 15.30 9.72 -18.69
N LYS A 52 15.44 9.79 -20.02
CA LYS A 52 14.72 10.77 -20.85
C LYS A 52 13.20 10.65 -20.79
N GLU A 53 12.70 9.44 -20.62
CA GLU A 53 11.27 9.23 -20.50
C GLU A 53 10.74 9.78 -19.16
N TYR A 54 11.43 9.49 -18.06
CA TYR A 54 11.09 10.04 -16.75
C TYR A 54 11.31 11.55 -16.65
N GLU A 55 12.27 12.12 -17.38
CA GLU A 55 12.40 13.59 -17.52
C GLU A 55 11.14 14.21 -18.15
N ARG A 56 10.58 13.59 -19.20
CA ARG A 56 9.36 14.08 -19.86
C ARG A 56 8.16 13.96 -18.93
N ILE A 57 7.96 12.80 -18.32
CA ILE A 57 6.91 12.55 -17.34
C ILE A 57 6.94 13.63 -16.24
N THR A 58 8.12 13.88 -15.67
CA THR A 58 8.28 14.85 -14.59
C THR A 58 7.96 16.27 -15.05
N ARG A 59 8.48 16.71 -16.21
CA ARG A 59 8.17 18.04 -16.75
C ARG A 59 6.68 18.20 -17.00
N ASP A 60 6.04 17.20 -17.58
CA ASP A 60 4.63 17.23 -17.92
C ASP A 60 3.74 17.37 -16.67
N ILE A 61 4.05 16.61 -15.61
CA ILE A 61 3.35 16.69 -14.32
C ILE A 61 3.57 18.08 -13.71
N MET A 62 4.83 18.52 -13.54
CA MET A 62 5.13 19.79 -12.89
C MET A 62 4.52 20.98 -13.64
N GLU A 63 4.61 20.99 -14.98
CA GLU A 63 3.97 22.00 -15.84
C GLU A 63 2.46 22.04 -15.62
N ARG A 64 1.80 20.88 -15.58
CA ARG A 64 0.36 20.79 -15.35
C ARG A 64 -0.03 21.36 -13.99
N MET A 65 0.72 21.01 -12.95
CA MET A 65 0.42 21.45 -11.60
C MET A 65 0.46 22.97 -11.47
N VAL A 66 1.47 23.63 -12.06
CA VAL A 66 1.58 25.09 -12.02
C VAL A 66 0.58 25.79 -12.94
N GLN A 67 0.28 25.24 -14.12
CA GLN A 67 -0.69 25.83 -15.06
C GLN A 67 -2.11 25.90 -14.49
N VAL A 68 -2.49 24.93 -13.66
CA VAL A 68 -3.82 24.84 -13.04
C VAL A 68 -3.82 25.41 -11.61
N GLY A 69 -2.65 25.77 -11.06
CA GLY A 69 -2.52 26.48 -9.78
C GLY A 69 -2.62 25.57 -8.55
N PHE A 70 -2.18 24.32 -8.66
CA PHE A 70 -2.15 23.40 -7.53
C PHE A 70 -0.92 23.63 -6.64
N PRO A 71 -1.07 23.57 -5.30
CA PRO A 71 -0.01 24.00 -4.38
C PRO A 71 1.05 22.94 -4.09
N ALA A 72 0.75 21.66 -4.36
CA ALA A 72 1.62 20.55 -4.01
C ALA A 72 1.41 19.31 -4.88
N VAL A 73 2.46 18.49 -5.05
CA VAL A 73 2.40 17.19 -5.73
C VAL A 73 3.49 16.23 -5.22
N VAL A 74 3.18 14.95 -5.09
CA VAL A 74 4.17 13.88 -4.95
C VAL A 74 4.25 13.13 -6.27
N LEU A 75 5.46 12.81 -6.73
CA LEU A 75 5.67 11.94 -7.88
C LEU A 75 6.20 10.62 -7.36
N GLU A 76 5.58 9.51 -7.75
CA GLU A 76 6.07 8.18 -7.41
C GLU A 76 6.58 7.46 -8.66
N THR A 77 7.83 7.00 -8.57
CA THR A 77 8.49 6.19 -9.58
C THR A 77 8.60 4.76 -9.08
N GLU A 78 7.67 3.92 -9.52
CA GLU A 78 7.79 2.47 -9.39
C GLU A 78 8.85 1.94 -10.35
N HIS A 79 9.77 1.13 -9.83
CA HIS A 79 10.87 0.64 -10.64
C HIS A 79 10.37 -0.46 -11.58
N VAL A 80 10.60 -0.27 -12.87
CA VAL A 80 10.74 -1.42 -13.76
C VAL A 80 11.93 -2.26 -13.31
N GLN A 81 11.86 -3.59 -13.47
CA GLN A 81 12.86 -4.51 -12.91
C GLN A 81 14.32 -4.14 -13.25
N GLN A 82 14.59 -3.51 -14.40
CA GLN A 82 15.95 -3.14 -14.81
C GLN A 82 16.55 -2.06 -13.92
N MET A 83 15.71 -1.16 -13.37
CA MET A 83 16.16 -0.08 -12.47
C MET A 83 16.67 -0.64 -11.15
N THR A 84 15.97 -1.64 -10.58
CA THR A 84 16.39 -2.24 -9.32
C THR A 84 17.54 -3.23 -9.50
N ASN A 85 17.54 -4.03 -10.58
CA ASN A 85 18.65 -4.94 -10.87
C ASN A 85 19.94 -4.21 -11.29
N ASN A 86 19.86 -2.94 -11.70
CA ASN A 86 21.01 -2.09 -12.00
C ASN A 86 20.90 -0.81 -11.16
N PRO A 87 21.31 -0.81 -9.88
CA PRO A 87 21.08 0.27 -8.92
C PRO A 87 21.31 1.69 -9.46
N THR A 88 22.37 1.90 -10.23
CA THR A 88 22.73 3.19 -10.83
C THR A 88 21.72 3.73 -11.84
N TRP A 89 20.90 2.87 -12.46
CA TRP A 89 19.84 3.31 -13.37
C TRP A 89 18.73 4.00 -12.58
N GLY A 90 18.32 3.42 -11.45
CA GLY A 90 17.37 4.04 -10.54
C GLY A 90 17.90 5.36 -9.97
N GLY A 91 19.17 5.39 -9.58
CA GLY A 91 19.85 6.60 -9.10
C GLY A 91 19.86 7.74 -10.12
N GLU A 92 20.23 7.46 -11.38
CA GLU A 92 20.25 8.48 -12.44
C GLU A 92 18.84 8.98 -12.80
N VAL A 93 17.82 8.12 -12.76
CA VAL A 93 16.42 8.54 -12.90
C VAL A 93 16.03 9.48 -11.75
N ALA A 94 16.28 9.10 -10.50
CA ALA A 94 15.97 9.92 -9.33
C ALA A 94 16.59 11.32 -9.44
N ASN A 95 17.87 11.38 -9.85
CA ASN A 95 18.58 12.64 -10.04
C ASN A 95 17.96 13.53 -11.11
N ALA A 96 17.65 12.96 -12.28
CA ALA A 96 17.06 13.71 -13.38
C ALA A 96 15.68 14.27 -13.04
N GLN A 97 14.85 13.47 -12.36
CA GLN A 97 13.53 13.92 -11.91
C GLN A 97 13.64 15.02 -10.85
N LYS A 98 14.48 14.81 -9.83
CA LYS A 98 14.68 15.78 -8.74
C LYS A 98 15.15 17.14 -9.25
N ALA A 99 16.09 17.17 -10.20
CA ALA A 99 16.57 18.42 -10.79
C ALA A 99 15.44 19.24 -11.46
N ILE A 100 14.51 18.56 -12.16
CA ILE A 100 13.34 19.24 -12.74
C ILE A 100 12.42 19.74 -11.63
N MET A 101 12.18 18.95 -10.60
CA MET A 101 11.32 19.34 -9.47
C MET A 101 11.89 20.56 -8.73
N GLU A 102 13.21 20.62 -8.55
CA GLU A 102 13.92 21.78 -7.99
C GLU A 102 13.73 23.04 -8.84
N ASP A 103 13.88 22.95 -10.17
CA ASP A 103 13.64 24.09 -11.08
C ASP A 103 12.22 24.68 -10.90
N TYR A 104 11.20 23.82 -10.82
CA TYR A 104 9.81 24.26 -10.65
C TYR A 104 9.51 24.78 -9.24
N HIS A 105 10.12 24.20 -8.20
CA HIS A 105 9.99 24.71 -6.83
C HIS A 105 10.65 26.09 -6.71
N ASP A 106 11.85 26.29 -7.26
CA ASP A 106 12.55 27.58 -7.25
C ASP A 106 11.79 28.67 -8.02
N GLU A 107 11.19 28.33 -9.18
CA GLU A 107 10.49 29.30 -10.02
C GLU A 107 9.08 29.64 -9.49
N TYR A 108 8.32 28.64 -9.02
CA TYR A 108 6.89 28.80 -8.72
C TYR A 108 6.52 28.59 -7.23
N GLY A 109 7.43 28.05 -6.42
CA GLY A 109 7.17 27.72 -5.01
C GLY A 109 6.22 26.54 -4.81
N ILE A 110 6.01 25.69 -5.83
CA ILE A 110 5.19 24.49 -5.73
C ILE A 110 5.88 23.46 -4.80
N LYS A 111 5.17 22.98 -3.78
CA LYS A 111 5.71 21.98 -2.85
C LYS A 111 5.72 20.60 -3.49
N CYS A 112 6.81 19.85 -3.36
CA CYS A 112 6.82 18.51 -3.94
C CYS A 112 7.81 17.55 -3.28
N ALA A 113 7.56 16.26 -3.45
CA ALA A 113 8.46 15.20 -3.02
C ALA A 113 8.49 14.07 -4.06
N LEU A 114 9.62 13.37 -4.14
CA LEU A 114 9.83 12.24 -5.05
C LEU A 114 9.86 10.94 -4.25
N ARG A 115 8.92 10.03 -4.52
CA ARG A 115 8.96 8.66 -4.01
C ARG A 115 9.62 7.75 -5.04
N HIS A 116 10.55 6.92 -4.58
CA HIS A 116 11.04 5.79 -5.37
C HIS A 116 10.64 4.49 -4.69
N THR A 117 10.08 3.59 -5.50
CA THR A 117 9.63 2.26 -5.07
C THR A 117 10.44 1.21 -5.83
N PRO A 118 11.66 0.85 -5.36
CA PRO A 118 12.40 -0.29 -5.91
C PRO A 118 11.55 -1.56 -5.89
N GLY A 119 11.58 -2.31 -7.00
CA GLY A 119 10.84 -3.57 -7.10
C GLY A 119 11.48 -4.65 -6.24
N ASP A 120 10.70 -5.52 -5.61
CA ASP A 120 11.26 -6.64 -4.87
C ASP A 120 11.85 -7.67 -5.85
N ILE A 121 13.16 -7.55 -6.09
CA ILE A 121 13.87 -8.44 -7.02
C ILE A 121 14.31 -9.76 -6.38
N ARG A 122 13.99 -10.00 -5.10
CA ARG A 122 14.50 -11.14 -4.30
C ARG A 122 13.80 -12.46 -4.66
N GLU A 123 13.79 -12.78 -5.94
CA GLU A 123 13.31 -14.01 -6.53
C GLU A 123 14.27 -14.49 -7.63
N ASP A 124 14.23 -15.78 -7.91
CA ASP A 124 14.72 -16.34 -9.16
C ASP A 124 13.55 -16.88 -9.99
N ARG A 125 13.86 -17.61 -11.07
CA ARG A 125 12.83 -18.15 -11.96
C ARG A 125 11.90 -19.17 -11.28
N ASP A 126 12.41 -19.88 -10.28
CA ASP A 126 11.78 -21.07 -9.70
C ASP A 126 11.22 -20.83 -8.29
N TYR A 127 11.81 -19.93 -7.50
CA TYR A 127 11.41 -19.64 -6.12
C TYR A 127 11.87 -18.25 -5.62
N LEU A 128 11.27 -17.81 -4.52
CA LEU A 128 11.73 -16.63 -3.77
C LEU A 128 13.11 -16.88 -3.15
N GLN A 129 13.93 -15.83 -3.11
CA GLN A 129 15.26 -15.80 -2.48
C GLN A 129 15.40 -14.56 -1.59
N LEU A 130 14.51 -14.41 -0.59
CA LEU A 130 14.37 -13.21 0.25
C LEU A 130 15.65 -12.82 1.01
N ARG A 131 16.54 -13.79 1.25
CA ARG A 131 17.84 -13.62 1.92
C ARG A 131 19.04 -14.03 1.05
N GLY A 132 18.82 -14.15 -0.27
CA GLY A 132 19.80 -14.59 -1.25
C GLY A 132 20.68 -13.46 -1.80
N GLU A 133 21.36 -13.73 -2.91
CA GLU A 133 22.35 -12.82 -3.51
C GLU A 133 21.77 -11.46 -3.89
N LYS A 134 20.51 -11.44 -4.39
CA LYS A 134 19.83 -10.22 -4.80
C LYS A 134 19.44 -9.29 -3.67
N TYR A 135 19.53 -9.72 -2.40
CA TYR A 135 19.28 -8.84 -1.26
C TYR A 135 20.24 -7.65 -1.25
N ASN A 136 21.53 -7.88 -1.53
CA ASN A 136 22.52 -6.81 -1.57
C ASN A 136 22.23 -5.84 -2.72
N THR A 137 21.89 -6.36 -3.91
CA THR A 137 21.52 -5.51 -5.06
C THR A 137 20.28 -4.66 -4.77
N LEU A 138 19.28 -5.21 -4.09
CA LEU A 138 18.10 -4.45 -3.68
C LEU A 138 18.49 -3.32 -2.71
N MET A 139 19.31 -3.61 -1.69
CA MET A 139 19.76 -2.59 -0.75
C MET A 139 20.66 -1.53 -1.40
N GLU A 140 21.50 -1.91 -2.37
CA GLU A 140 22.25 -0.98 -3.21
C GLU A 140 21.31 -0.08 -4.03
N SER A 141 20.20 -0.61 -4.55
CA SER A 141 19.21 0.18 -5.28
C SER A 141 18.55 1.24 -4.38
N PHE A 142 18.17 0.87 -3.15
CA PHE A 142 17.68 1.84 -2.15
C PHE A 142 18.71 2.93 -1.84
N GLU A 143 19.97 2.55 -1.63
CA GLU A 143 21.04 3.49 -1.35
C GLU A 143 21.27 4.46 -2.52
N GLU A 144 21.26 3.96 -3.76
CA GLU A 144 21.43 4.76 -4.96
C GLU A 144 20.30 5.76 -5.14
N VAL A 145 19.03 5.36 -5.03
CA VAL A 145 17.91 6.31 -5.20
C VAL A 145 17.87 7.35 -4.08
N ALA A 146 18.14 6.94 -2.84
CA ALA A 146 18.17 7.83 -1.68
C ALA A 146 19.29 8.88 -1.78
N SER A 147 20.47 8.50 -2.28
CA SER A 147 21.62 9.39 -2.43
C SER A 147 21.49 10.37 -3.60
N ASN A 148 20.58 10.12 -4.54
CA ASN A 148 20.52 10.83 -5.81
C ASN A 148 19.25 11.67 -6.03
N GLY A 149 18.27 11.65 -5.11
CA GLY A 149 17.15 12.59 -5.15
C GLY A 149 15.80 12.09 -4.66
N ALA A 150 15.65 10.80 -4.36
CA ALA A 150 14.42 10.29 -3.77
C ALA A 150 14.24 10.81 -2.33
N ASP A 151 13.05 11.31 -2.01
CA ASP A 151 12.69 11.83 -0.70
C ASP A 151 11.98 10.78 0.16
N LEU A 152 11.25 9.87 -0.48
CA LEU A 152 10.44 8.82 0.13
C LEU A 152 10.86 7.46 -0.44
N LEU A 153 11.12 6.48 0.42
CA LEU A 153 11.50 5.12 0.03
C LEU A 153 10.40 4.11 0.38
N SER A 154 9.97 3.34 -0.62
CA SER A 154 8.93 2.31 -0.48
C SER A 154 9.33 1.01 -1.21
N ILE A 155 8.59 -0.06 -0.98
CA ILE A 155 8.68 -1.33 -1.73
C ILE A 155 7.38 -2.10 -1.55
N GLU A 156 7.08 -3.00 -2.49
CA GLU A 156 6.00 -3.98 -2.38
C GLU A 156 6.63 -5.36 -2.14
N THR A 157 6.82 -5.72 -0.87
CA THR A 157 7.60 -6.93 -0.53
C THR A 157 6.82 -8.22 -0.80
N MET A 158 7.55 -9.30 -1.09
CA MET A 158 6.95 -10.58 -1.49
C MET A 158 6.91 -11.66 -0.40
N GLY A 159 7.25 -11.34 0.85
CA GLY A 159 7.24 -12.30 1.96
C GLY A 159 5.93 -13.08 2.06
N GLY A 160 6.01 -14.41 1.96
CA GLY A 160 4.88 -15.33 2.07
C GLY A 160 4.05 -15.52 0.80
N LYS A 161 4.35 -14.82 -0.31
CA LYS A 161 3.59 -14.86 -1.56
C LYS A 161 3.39 -16.28 -2.10
N GLU A 162 4.42 -17.12 -2.06
CA GLU A 162 4.42 -18.48 -2.58
C GLU A 162 3.47 -19.44 -1.83
N VAL A 163 3.27 -19.21 -0.53
CA VAL A 163 2.28 -19.94 0.28
C VAL A 163 0.89 -19.35 0.07
N PHE A 164 0.80 -18.02 0.00
CA PHE A 164 -0.44 -17.29 -0.26
C PHE A 164 -1.08 -17.70 -1.59
N ASP A 165 -0.31 -17.73 -2.69
CA ASP A 165 -0.79 -18.10 -4.03
C ASP A 165 -1.45 -19.48 -4.03
N ARG A 166 -0.90 -20.42 -3.24
CA ARG A 166 -1.50 -21.75 -3.06
C ARG A 166 -2.78 -21.68 -2.23
N ALA A 167 -2.75 -20.92 -1.12
CA ALA A 167 -3.81 -20.87 -0.12
C ALA A 167 -5.07 -20.18 -0.66
N ILE A 168 -4.91 -19.03 -1.33
CA ILE A 168 -6.04 -18.24 -1.83
C ILE A 168 -6.85 -19.00 -2.90
N LEU A 169 -6.17 -19.77 -3.75
CA LEU A 169 -6.82 -20.61 -4.77
C LEU A 169 -7.55 -21.85 -4.19
N ARG A 170 -7.43 -22.09 -2.88
CA ARG A 170 -7.99 -23.27 -2.19
C ARG A 170 -8.90 -22.89 -1.02
N ASN A 171 -9.23 -21.61 -0.85
CA ASN A 171 -9.98 -21.11 0.31
C ASN A 171 -9.35 -21.54 1.65
N ASP A 172 -8.01 -21.66 1.69
CA ASP A 172 -7.28 -22.09 2.89
C ASP A 172 -6.98 -20.88 3.79
N VAL A 173 -7.94 -20.55 4.67
CA VAL A 173 -7.82 -19.42 5.61
C VAL A 173 -6.64 -19.55 6.57
N PRO A 174 -6.36 -20.72 7.19
CA PRO A 174 -5.13 -20.93 7.95
C PRO A 174 -3.85 -20.64 7.14
N GLY A 175 -3.83 -21.04 5.87
CA GLY A 175 -2.71 -20.78 4.97
C GLY A 175 -2.55 -19.32 4.61
N MET A 176 -3.65 -18.59 4.40
CA MET A 176 -3.62 -17.13 4.25
C MET A 176 -3.06 -16.46 5.51
N LEU A 177 -3.50 -16.90 6.70
CA LEU A 177 -3.03 -16.36 7.97
C LEU A 177 -1.53 -16.59 8.18
N PHE A 178 -1.04 -17.80 7.90
CA PHE A 178 0.37 -18.12 7.97
C PHE A 178 1.20 -17.33 6.94
N ALA A 179 0.73 -17.25 5.69
CA ALA A 179 1.45 -16.60 4.61
C ALA A 179 1.56 -15.08 4.81
N ILE A 180 0.46 -14.41 5.13
CA ILE A 180 0.42 -12.95 5.27
C ILE A 180 0.87 -12.55 6.68
N GLY A 181 0.18 -13.07 7.70
CA GLY A 181 0.35 -12.63 9.09
C GLY A 181 1.65 -13.08 9.76
N CYS A 182 2.21 -14.22 9.35
CA CYS A 182 3.45 -14.74 9.93
C CYS A 182 4.64 -14.54 8.98
N LEU A 183 4.65 -15.21 7.83
CA LEU A 183 5.79 -15.17 6.89
C LEU A 183 6.02 -13.76 6.34
N GLY A 184 4.95 -13.07 5.94
CA GLY A 184 4.99 -11.68 5.53
C GLY A 184 5.56 -10.77 6.61
N THR A 185 5.08 -10.88 7.85
CA THR A 185 5.61 -10.10 8.99
C THR A 185 7.11 -10.37 9.24
N MET A 186 7.56 -11.63 9.19
CA MET A 186 8.98 -11.98 9.39
C MET A 186 9.90 -11.37 8.31
N ASP A 187 9.46 -11.34 7.05
CA ASP A 187 10.21 -10.70 5.96
C ASP A 187 10.20 -9.17 6.11
N MET A 188 9.04 -8.60 6.42
CA MET A 188 8.85 -7.17 6.66
C MET A 188 9.77 -6.65 7.75
N GLU A 189 9.81 -7.30 8.92
CA GLU A 189 10.72 -6.93 10.01
C GLU A 189 12.19 -6.98 9.60
N TYR A 190 12.57 -7.96 8.77
CA TYR A 190 13.94 -8.14 8.32
C TYR A 190 14.37 -7.01 7.38
N ILE A 191 13.61 -6.76 6.31
CA ILE A 191 13.99 -5.81 5.27
C ILE A 191 13.80 -4.34 5.71
N TRP A 192 12.73 -4.01 6.43
CA TRP A 192 12.44 -2.63 6.80
C TRP A 192 13.43 -2.05 7.80
N GLN A 193 14.06 -2.89 8.63
CA GLN A 193 15.16 -2.43 9.48
C GLN A 193 16.33 -1.89 8.66
N ASP A 194 16.63 -2.48 7.50
CA ASP A 194 17.72 -2.05 6.64
C ASP A 194 17.31 -0.88 5.74
N ILE A 195 16.08 -0.86 5.21
CA ILE A 195 15.54 0.30 4.48
C ILE A 195 15.53 1.55 5.39
N ALA A 196 15.10 1.42 6.65
CA ALA A 196 15.11 2.51 7.61
C ALA A 196 16.54 3.01 7.93
N LYS A 197 17.54 2.11 7.95
CA LYS A 197 18.96 2.51 8.10
C LYS A 197 19.44 3.30 6.89
N VAL A 198 19.10 2.88 5.66
CA VAL A 198 19.43 3.61 4.43
C VAL A 198 18.79 4.98 4.42
N ALA A 199 17.49 5.05 4.73
CA ALA A 199 16.76 6.32 4.81
C ALA A 199 17.40 7.29 5.80
N LYS A 200 17.69 6.82 7.02
CA LYS A 200 18.35 7.61 8.07
C LYS A 200 19.75 8.07 7.67
N LYS A 201 20.54 7.21 7.02
CA LYS A 201 21.90 7.54 6.56
C LYS A 201 21.87 8.67 5.52
N ASN A 202 20.89 8.66 4.63
CA ASN A 202 20.75 9.63 3.54
C ASN A 202 19.85 10.81 3.87
N ASN A 203 19.31 10.89 5.10
CA ASN A 203 18.39 11.93 5.55
C ASN A 203 17.14 12.05 4.64
N VAL A 204 16.60 10.89 4.24
CA VAL A 204 15.35 10.74 3.50
C VAL A 204 14.36 9.94 4.36
N VAL A 205 13.12 9.78 3.88
CA VAL A 205 12.04 9.15 4.63
C VAL A 205 11.92 7.68 4.27
N ALA A 206 11.95 6.80 5.27
CA ALA A 206 11.45 5.43 5.14
C ALA A 206 9.92 5.47 5.17
N ALA A 207 9.28 5.37 4.00
CA ALA A 207 7.87 5.71 3.84
C ALA A 207 6.97 4.55 4.29
N GLY A 208 6.89 3.47 3.52
CA GLY A 208 6.13 2.28 3.91
C GLY A 208 6.01 1.24 2.81
N ASP A 209 5.37 0.13 3.15
CA ASP A 209 5.12 -1.03 2.28
C ASP A 209 3.62 -1.16 1.98
N THR A 210 3.26 -2.25 1.31
CA THR A 210 1.91 -2.65 0.94
C THR A 210 1.83 -4.17 0.85
N ASP A 211 0.70 -4.75 1.24
CA ASP A 211 0.44 -6.15 0.92
C ASP A 211 -0.17 -6.35 -0.49
N CYS A 212 0.40 -5.68 -1.49
CA CYS A 212 -0.05 -5.77 -2.87
C CYS A 212 0.11 -7.19 -3.44
N ALA A 213 1.26 -7.81 -3.14
CA ALA A 213 1.58 -9.15 -3.62
C ALA A 213 0.58 -10.23 -3.15
N GLN A 214 -0.14 -10.01 -2.05
CA GLN A 214 -1.06 -10.97 -1.45
C GLN A 214 -2.50 -10.41 -1.38
N ALA A 215 -2.79 -9.40 -0.54
CA ALA A 215 -4.13 -8.86 -0.38
C ALA A 215 -4.71 -8.20 -1.66
N ASN A 216 -3.91 -7.46 -2.46
CA ASN A 216 -4.41 -6.96 -3.76
C ASN A 216 -4.64 -8.11 -4.75
N THR A 217 -3.76 -9.12 -4.76
CA THR A 217 -4.00 -10.35 -5.53
C THR A 217 -5.35 -10.98 -5.14
N ALA A 218 -5.68 -11.09 -3.86
CA ALA A 218 -7.00 -11.58 -3.42
C ALA A 218 -8.15 -10.70 -3.97
N MET A 219 -8.02 -9.38 -3.85
CA MET A 219 -9.00 -8.42 -4.38
C MET A 219 -9.19 -8.58 -5.90
N PHE A 220 -8.12 -8.75 -6.66
CA PHE A 220 -8.18 -8.92 -8.12
C PHE A 220 -8.73 -10.28 -8.54
N ILE A 221 -8.43 -11.36 -7.80
CA ILE A 221 -9.06 -12.66 -8.05
C ILE A 221 -10.56 -12.57 -7.75
N ALA A 222 -10.95 -11.90 -6.67
CA ALA A 222 -12.37 -11.66 -6.36
C ALA A 222 -13.06 -10.88 -7.49
N GLY A 223 -12.43 -9.80 -7.96
CA GLY A 223 -12.85 -9.07 -9.15
C GLY A 223 -14.11 -8.21 -8.91
N GLY A 224 -14.96 -8.13 -9.93
CA GLY A 224 -16.21 -7.39 -9.85
C GLY A 224 -17.33 -8.21 -9.20
N LEU A 225 -18.42 -7.56 -8.80
CA LEU A 225 -19.55 -8.16 -8.07
C LEU A 225 -20.25 -9.36 -8.75
N LEU A 226 -19.96 -9.62 -10.04
CA LEU A 226 -20.52 -10.74 -10.81
C LEU A 226 -19.55 -11.92 -10.95
N ASP A 227 -18.29 -11.72 -10.59
CA ASP A 227 -17.24 -12.72 -10.67
C ASP A 227 -17.42 -13.78 -9.57
N LYS A 228 -16.77 -14.93 -9.78
CA LYS A 228 -16.97 -16.14 -8.96
C LYS A 228 -15.67 -16.89 -8.67
N ASN A 229 -14.52 -16.26 -8.92
CA ASN A 229 -13.22 -16.90 -8.76
C ASN A 229 -12.80 -16.95 -7.29
N LEU A 230 -13.18 -15.95 -6.49
CA LEU A 230 -12.98 -15.90 -5.04
C LEU A 230 -14.16 -15.17 -4.38
N ALA A 231 -14.58 -15.62 -3.20
CA ALA A 231 -15.58 -14.89 -2.43
C ALA A 231 -15.00 -13.58 -1.90
N HIS A 232 -15.72 -12.47 -2.03
CA HIS A 232 -15.26 -11.17 -1.57
C HIS A 232 -15.09 -11.13 -0.04
N THR A 233 -15.82 -11.99 0.69
CA THR A 233 -15.62 -12.23 2.14
C THR A 233 -14.26 -12.85 2.47
N LEU A 234 -13.68 -13.66 1.59
CA LEU A 234 -12.31 -14.16 1.78
C LEU A 234 -11.27 -13.10 1.42
N ALA A 235 -11.51 -12.31 0.37
CA ALA A 235 -10.62 -11.20 0.00
C ALA A 235 -10.47 -10.18 1.13
N ILE A 236 -11.56 -9.81 1.82
CA ILE A 236 -11.49 -8.89 2.95
C ILE A 236 -10.88 -9.51 4.21
N ILE A 237 -10.96 -10.83 4.40
CA ILE A 237 -10.19 -11.50 5.46
C ILE A 237 -8.68 -11.42 5.16
N ALA A 238 -8.26 -11.63 3.90
CA ALA A 238 -6.86 -11.43 3.51
C ALA A 238 -6.39 -10.00 3.82
N ARG A 239 -7.20 -9.00 3.49
CA ARG A 239 -6.93 -7.59 3.81
C ARG A 239 -6.88 -7.28 5.31
N ALA A 240 -7.72 -7.92 6.12
CA ALA A 240 -7.66 -7.75 7.57
C ALA A 240 -6.35 -8.32 8.15
N ILE A 241 -5.90 -9.47 7.63
CA ILE A 241 -4.62 -10.10 8.00
C ILE A 241 -3.43 -9.28 7.49
N SER A 242 -3.58 -8.55 6.38
CA SER A 242 -2.50 -7.73 5.82
C SER A 242 -2.16 -6.50 6.66
N ALA A 243 -3.13 -5.95 7.41
CA ALA A 243 -2.89 -4.79 8.26
C ALA A 243 -1.75 -5.00 9.29
N PRO A 244 -1.72 -6.06 10.12
CA PRO A 244 -0.60 -6.30 11.03
C PRO A 244 0.71 -6.69 10.33
N ARG A 245 0.66 -7.22 9.09
CA ARG A 245 1.85 -7.45 8.27
C ARG A 245 2.45 -6.11 7.82
N THR A 246 1.63 -5.22 7.26
CA THR A 246 2.04 -3.89 6.81
C THR A 246 2.46 -3.00 7.99
N LEU A 247 1.83 -3.16 9.16
CA LEU A 247 2.22 -2.49 10.41
C LEU A 247 3.70 -2.74 10.79
N ALA A 248 4.23 -3.92 10.48
CA ALA A 248 5.60 -4.31 10.83
C ALA A 248 6.68 -3.41 10.20
N ALA A 249 6.42 -2.78 9.04
CA ALA A 249 7.34 -1.80 8.47
C ALA A 249 7.55 -0.60 9.41
N TYR A 250 6.47 -0.13 10.03
CA TYR A 250 6.50 1.03 10.93
C TYR A 250 7.09 0.67 12.29
N GLU A 251 6.82 -0.55 12.77
CA GLU A 251 7.50 -1.11 13.95
C GLU A 251 9.02 -1.25 13.71
N ALA A 252 9.44 -1.50 12.47
CA ALA A 252 10.83 -1.61 12.05
C ALA A 252 11.50 -0.27 11.67
N GLY A 253 10.78 0.85 11.69
CA GLY A 253 11.34 2.19 11.54
C GLY A 253 10.82 3.04 10.37
N ALA A 254 9.85 2.54 9.59
CA ALA A 254 9.11 3.37 8.64
C ALA A 254 8.24 4.40 9.38
N VAL A 255 8.00 5.56 8.76
CA VAL A 255 7.27 6.69 9.38
C VAL A 255 6.12 7.22 8.54
N GLY A 256 5.85 6.59 7.39
CA GLY A 256 4.86 7.06 6.41
C GLY A 256 5.44 8.05 5.40
N PRO A 257 4.69 8.38 4.34
CA PRO A 257 3.37 7.83 4.03
C PRO A 257 3.45 6.36 3.59
N GLY A 258 2.46 5.54 3.98
CA GLY A 258 2.28 4.19 3.42
C GLY A 258 2.05 4.20 1.90
N LYS A 259 2.25 3.07 1.21
CA LYS A 259 2.01 2.92 -0.25
C LYS A 259 0.53 3.04 -0.60
N ASP A 260 0.24 3.60 -1.76
CA ASP A 260 -1.10 3.86 -2.29
C ASP A 260 -1.98 2.62 -2.41
N CYS A 261 -1.44 1.55 -3.00
CA CYS A 261 -2.13 0.28 -3.20
C CYS A 261 -2.31 -0.53 -1.89
N GLY A 262 -1.81 -0.02 -0.76
CA GLY A 262 -2.02 -0.58 0.57
C GLY A 262 -3.39 -0.19 1.13
N TYR A 263 -4.48 -0.80 0.66
CA TYR A 263 -5.83 -0.50 1.17
C TYR A 263 -5.98 -0.74 2.69
N GLU A 264 -5.16 -1.62 3.26
CA GLU A 264 -5.10 -1.86 4.71
C GLU A 264 -4.55 -0.68 5.50
N ASN A 265 -3.96 0.32 4.84
CA ASN A 265 -3.37 1.47 5.49
C ASN A 265 -4.36 2.28 6.34
N THR A 266 -5.67 2.22 6.08
CA THR A 266 -6.67 2.82 7.00
C THR A 266 -6.61 2.17 8.39
N ILE A 267 -6.45 0.84 8.46
CA ILE A 267 -6.26 0.11 9.72
C ILE A 267 -4.92 0.49 10.32
N VAL A 268 -3.84 0.49 9.54
CA VAL A 268 -2.48 0.84 10.00
C VAL A 268 -2.43 2.25 10.56
N LYS A 269 -3.03 3.24 9.88
CA LYS A 269 -3.12 4.63 10.34
C LYS A 269 -3.78 4.72 11.70
N SER A 270 -4.85 3.97 11.95
CA SER A 270 -5.53 3.96 13.26
C SER A 270 -4.60 3.52 14.41
N ILE A 271 -3.64 2.62 14.11
CA ILE A 271 -2.70 2.07 15.08
C ILE A 271 -1.48 2.97 15.25
N ALA A 272 -0.78 3.27 14.15
CA ALA A 272 0.53 3.92 14.13
C ALA A 272 0.45 5.46 14.04
N GLY A 273 -0.68 6.02 13.63
CA GLY A 273 -0.85 7.48 13.50
C GLY A 273 0.09 8.10 12.48
N VAL A 274 0.56 7.31 11.52
CA VAL A 274 1.40 7.73 10.39
C VAL A 274 0.53 8.16 9.21
N PRO A 275 1.00 9.09 8.35
CA PRO A 275 0.29 9.40 7.14
C PRO A 275 0.26 8.21 6.19
N ILE A 276 -0.72 8.18 5.29
CA ILE A 276 -0.91 7.10 4.32
C ILE A 276 -1.24 7.65 2.93
N ALA A 277 -0.73 7.01 1.87
CA ALA A 277 -1.31 7.13 0.54
C ALA A 277 -2.47 6.14 0.37
N GLN A 278 -3.44 6.52 -0.46
CA GLN A 278 -4.55 5.67 -0.88
C GLN A 278 -4.86 5.94 -2.35
N GLU A 279 -5.51 4.97 -2.98
CA GLU A 279 -6.01 5.04 -4.35
C GLU A 279 -7.46 4.53 -4.40
N GLY A 280 -8.17 4.72 -5.52
CA GLY A 280 -9.54 4.23 -5.70
C GLY A 280 -10.19 4.79 -6.96
N LYS A 281 -11.20 5.66 -6.83
CA LYS A 281 -11.95 6.14 -8.01
C LYS A 281 -11.08 6.81 -9.10
N SER A 282 -9.95 7.37 -8.70
CA SER A 282 -9.02 8.12 -9.58
C SER A 282 -7.77 7.30 -9.93
N SER A 283 -7.75 6.00 -9.60
CA SER A 283 -6.79 4.99 -10.07
C SER A 283 -7.39 3.99 -11.05
N THR A 284 -8.55 4.31 -11.62
CA THR A 284 -9.23 3.46 -12.62
C THR A 284 -8.42 3.25 -13.91
N CYS A 285 -7.36 4.02 -14.13
CA CYS A 285 -6.36 3.76 -15.17
C CYS A 285 -5.57 2.47 -14.95
N ALA A 286 -5.37 2.05 -13.69
CA ALA A 286 -4.67 0.82 -13.36
C ALA A 286 -5.65 -0.35 -13.26
N HIS A 287 -6.72 -0.21 -12.46
CA HIS A 287 -7.69 -1.28 -12.24
C HIS A 287 -9.03 -0.76 -11.71
N SER A 288 -10.05 -1.62 -11.75
CA SER A 288 -11.31 -1.38 -11.04
C SER A 288 -11.19 -1.81 -9.58
N ASP A 289 -11.93 -1.16 -8.70
CA ASP A 289 -12.14 -1.56 -7.30
C ASP A 289 -13.62 -1.40 -6.88
N VAL A 290 -13.94 -1.72 -5.63
CA VAL A 290 -15.30 -1.66 -5.06
C VAL A 290 -15.42 -0.70 -3.86
N MET A 291 -14.46 0.21 -3.68
CA MET A 291 -14.38 1.16 -2.56
C MET A 291 -13.84 2.55 -2.98
N GLY A 292 -14.03 2.94 -4.24
CA GLY A 292 -13.33 4.07 -4.85
C GLY A 292 -13.49 5.44 -4.17
N ASN A 293 -14.61 5.73 -3.51
CA ASN A 293 -14.74 6.93 -2.67
C ASN A 293 -14.30 6.68 -1.23
N LEU A 294 -14.71 5.55 -0.65
CA LEU A 294 -14.52 5.25 0.77
C LEU A 294 -13.06 5.38 1.21
N VAL A 295 -12.11 4.93 0.40
CA VAL A 295 -10.66 5.00 0.65
C VAL A 295 -10.10 6.41 0.80
N MET A 296 -10.79 7.44 0.29
CA MET A 296 -10.43 8.85 0.55
C MET A 296 -10.72 9.30 1.99
N GLN A 297 -11.46 8.53 2.79
CA GLN A 297 -11.91 8.90 4.15
C GLN A 297 -10.79 9.39 5.09
N CYS A 298 -9.59 8.85 4.94
CA CYS A 298 -8.48 9.08 5.86
C CYS A 298 -7.13 9.18 5.12
N CYS A 299 -7.12 9.37 3.80
CA CYS A 299 -5.88 9.45 3.03
C CYS A 299 -5.11 10.75 3.33
N ASP A 300 -3.80 10.74 3.21
CA ASP A 300 -2.95 11.94 3.28
C ASP A 300 -2.32 12.24 1.91
N LEU A 301 -2.03 11.19 1.15
CA LEU A 301 -1.77 11.25 -0.29
C LEU A 301 -2.88 10.54 -1.08
N TRP A 302 -3.18 11.02 -2.28
CA TRP A 302 -4.21 10.47 -3.16
C TRP A 302 -3.64 10.11 -4.52
N SER A 303 -3.69 8.83 -4.89
CA SER A 303 -2.95 8.25 -6.02
C SER A 303 -3.83 7.71 -7.14
N ASN A 304 -3.24 7.65 -8.34
CA ASN A 304 -3.79 6.99 -9.52
C ASN A 304 -3.25 5.56 -9.75
N GLU A 305 -2.51 4.99 -8.79
CA GLU A 305 -1.84 3.68 -8.84
C GLU A 305 -0.80 3.54 -9.94
N SER A 306 -1.21 3.53 -11.22
CA SER A 306 -0.30 3.47 -12.36
C SER A 306 -1.01 3.83 -13.66
N VAL A 307 -0.27 4.43 -14.60
CA VAL A 307 -0.74 4.68 -15.97
C VAL A 307 0.45 4.69 -16.92
N GLU A 308 0.33 4.02 -18.07
CA GLU A 308 1.36 4.11 -19.11
C GLU A 308 1.48 5.55 -19.62
N TYR A 309 2.71 6.03 -19.79
CA TYR A 309 2.96 7.35 -20.34
C TYR A 309 2.71 7.42 -21.86
N HIS A 310 1.61 8.06 -22.26
CA HIS A 310 1.29 8.34 -23.67
C HIS A 310 0.41 9.58 -23.82
N GLY A 311 0.00 9.90 -25.05
CA GLY A 311 -0.82 11.06 -25.37
C GLY A 311 -2.32 10.77 -25.33
N GLU A 312 -3.07 11.68 -24.74
CA GLU A 312 -4.53 11.76 -24.70
C GLU A 312 -5.02 13.04 -25.37
N PHE A 313 -6.33 13.21 -25.56
CA PHE A 313 -6.86 14.48 -26.08
C PHE A 313 -6.59 15.67 -25.13
N GLY A 314 -6.51 15.43 -23.82
CA GLY A 314 -6.32 16.45 -22.79
C GLY A 314 -4.86 16.85 -22.50
N GLY A 315 -3.89 16.21 -23.15
CA GLY A 315 -2.47 16.30 -22.80
C GLY A 315 -1.86 14.91 -22.72
N THR A 316 -0.78 14.73 -21.96
CA THR A 316 -0.27 13.38 -21.68
C THR A 316 -1.07 12.71 -20.55
N THR A 317 -1.01 11.38 -20.47
CA THR A 317 -1.76 10.60 -19.47
C THR A 317 -1.49 11.08 -18.05
N VAL A 318 -0.22 11.33 -17.72
CA VAL A 318 0.20 11.82 -16.40
C VAL A 318 -0.33 13.21 -16.08
N GLN A 319 -0.58 14.06 -17.08
CA GLN A 319 -1.23 15.36 -16.88
C GLN A 319 -2.71 15.19 -16.57
N CYS A 320 -3.39 14.30 -17.28
CA CYS A 320 -4.83 14.08 -17.12
C CYS A 320 -5.16 13.55 -15.72
N TRP A 321 -4.38 12.56 -15.24
CA TRP A 321 -4.60 11.96 -13.93
C TRP A 321 -4.10 12.85 -12.79
N SER A 322 -2.93 13.50 -12.91
CA SER A 322 -2.44 14.44 -11.89
C SER A 322 -3.42 15.60 -11.66
N GLU A 323 -4.00 16.17 -12.71
CA GLU A 323 -5.02 17.22 -12.61
C GLU A 323 -6.26 16.71 -11.85
N SER A 324 -6.72 15.49 -12.17
CA SER A 324 -7.89 14.89 -11.52
C SER A 324 -7.66 14.61 -10.03
N LEU A 325 -6.53 14.01 -9.68
CA LEU A 325 -6.13 13.76 -8.29
C LEU A 325 -5.99 15.06 -7.50
N ALA A 326 -5.43 16.09 -8.13
CA ALA A 326 -5.24 17.39 -7.50
C ALA A 326 -6.57 18.09 -7.21
N TYR A 327 -7.58 17.94 -8.06
CA TYR A 327 -8.93 18.43 -7.78
C TYR A 327 -9.62 17.65 -6.65
N ASP A 328 -9.45 16.33 -6.58
CA ASP A 328 -9.94 15.54 -5.44
C ASP A 328 -9.32 16.05 -4.12
N CYS A 329 -8.00 16.26 -4.12
CA CYS A 329 -7.29 16.84 -2.99
C CYS A 329 -7.76 18.28 -2.67
N ALA A 330 -8.02 19.10 -3.68
CA ALA A 330 -8.54 20.45 -3.48
C ALA A 330 -9.90 20.44 -2.77
N LEU A 331 -10.80 19.54 -3.13
CA LEU A 331 -12.10 19.37 -2.46
C LEU A 331 -11.92 18.96 -0.99
N MET A 332 -11.06 17.97 -0.72
CA MET A 332 -10.71 17.55 0.64
C MET A 332 -10.13 18.72 1.46
N ASN A 333 -9.17 19.45 0.89
CA ASN A 333 -8.53 20.60 1.54
C ASN A 333 -9.49 21.74 1.85
N VAL A 334 -10.41 22.07 0.94
CA VAL A 334 -11.45 23.08 1.20
C VAL A 334 -12.36 22.63 2.35
N SER A 335 -12.71 21.35 2.41
CA SER A 335 -13.54 20.82 3.51
C SER A 335 -12.82 20.89 4.86
N LEU A 336 -11.49 20.69 4.91
CA LEU A 336 -10.67 20.88 6.12
C LEU A 336 -10.71 22.35 6.58
N GLN A 337 -10.44 23.28 5.65
CA GLN A 337 -10.38 24.71 5.95
C GLN A 337 -11.72 25.29 6.40
N THR A 338 -12.84 24.71 5.95
CA THR A 338 -14.20 25.16 6.26
C THR A 338 -14.85 24.39 7.41
N GLY A 339 -14.14 23.46 8.04
CA GLY A 339 -14.66 22.65 9.14
C GLY A 339 -15.76 21.67 8.74
N GLN A 340 -15.79 21.26 7.46
CA GLN A 340 -16.76 20.31 6.88
C GLN A 340 -16.14 18.93 6.61
N SER A 341 -14.89 18.70 6.96
CA SER A 341 -14.14 17.50 6.62
C SER A 341 -14.81 16.21 7.11
N LYS A 342 -15.33 16.17 8.34
CA LYS A 342 -16.06 14.99 8.85
C LYS A 342 -17.32 14.66 8.02
N ASN A 343 -18.07 15.67 7.61
CA ASN A 343 -19.24 15.46 6.74
C ASN A 343 -18.81 14.89 5.38
N LEU A 344 -17.74 15.42 4.78
CA LEU A 344 -17.21 14.91 3.52
C LEU A 344 -16.70 13.47 3.67
N ARG A 345 -15.90 13.18 4.71
CA ARG A 345 -15.44 11.83 5.04
C ARG A 345 -16.61 10.86 5.13
N ASP A 346 -17.63 11.19 5.92
CA ASP A 346 -18.76 10.30 6.14
C ASP A 346 -19.57 10.08 4.85
N MET A 347 -19.68 11.09 3.97
CA MET A 347 -20.29 10.94 2.64
C MET A 347 -19.48 9.99 1.74
N MET A 348 -18.15 10.12 1.73
CA MET A 348 -17.27 9.23 0.97
C MET A 348 -17.37 7.79 1.45
N VAL A 349 -17.44 7.58 2.77
CA VAL A 349 -17.64 6.26 3.38
C VAL A 349 -19.00 5.69 3.01
N LEU A 350 -20.07 6.44 3.21
CA LEU A 350 -21.43 5.98 2.94
C LEU A 350 -21.68 5.68 1.46
N SER A 351 -20.90 6.26 0.54
CA SER A 351 -20.94 5.92 -0.89
C SER A 351 -20.71 4.43 -1.13
N ASP A 352 -19.75 3.81 -0.43
CA ASP A 352 -19.27 2.46 -0.76
C ASP A 352 -19.33 1.46 0.39
N LYS A 353 -19.61 1.90 1.63
CA LYS A 353 -19.67 1.03 2.82
C LYS A 353 -20.57 -0.19 2.63
N TYR A 354 -21.64 -0.09 1.84
CA TYR A 354 -22.57 -1.20 1.57
C TYR A 354 -22.45 -1.77 0.15
N ARG A 355 -21.44 -1.35 -0.62
CA ARG A 355 -21.20 -1.86 -1.98
C ARG A 355 -20.68 -3.30 -1.95
N ASP A 356 -19.81 -3.59 -0.99
CA ASP A 356 -19.06 -4.84 -0.90
C ASP A 356 -18.57 -5.09 0.54
N PRO A 357 -18.41 -6.34 1.01
CA PRO A 357 -17.76 -6.63 2.29
C PRO A 357 -16.36 -6.01 2.42
N GLN A 358 -15.61 -5.87 1.32
CA GLN A 358 -14.29 -5.21 1.33
C GLN A 358 -14.36 -3.75 1.78
N GLY A 359 -15.25 -2.97 1.16
CA GLY A 359 -15.51 -1.58 1.57
C GLY A 359 -16.09 -1.49 2.98
N TYR A 360 -16.95 -2.44 3.37
CA TYR A 360 -17.58 -2.44 4.71
C TYR A 360 -16.55 -2.49 5.84
N ILE A 361 -15.56 -3.38 5.75
CA ILE A 361 -14.52 -3.52 6.79
C ILE A 361 -13.52 -2.37 6.74
N LEU A 362 -13.19 -1.87 5.56
CA LEU A 362 -12.26 -0.74 5.43
C LEU A 362 -12.87 0.61 5.81
N ALA A 363 -14.19 0.73 5.98
CA ALA A 363 -14.79 1.93 6.56
C ALA A 363 -14.11 2.27 7.91
N TYR A 364 -13.72 3.53 8.11
CA TYR A 364 -12.79 3.95 9.18
C TYR A 364 -13.22 3.48 10.58
N ASP A 365 -14.53 3.41 10.84
CA ASP A 365 -15.09 2.94 12.09
C ASP A 365 -14.91 1.43 12.31
N ASN A 366 -15.00 0.63 11.25
CA ASN A 366 -14.73 -0.80 11.28
C ASN A 366 -13.22 -1.08 11.23
N ALA A 367 -12.46 -0.36 10.40
CA ALA A 367 -11.01 -0.44 10.33
C ALA A 367 -10.35 -0.15 11.68
N TYR A 368 -10.87 0.85 12.43
CA TYR A 368 -10.41 1.14 13.79
C TYR A 368 -10.61 -0.04 14.74
N LYS A 369 -11.76 -0.75 14.67
CA LYS A 369 -12.03 -1.93 15.52
C LYS A 369 -11.10 -3.10 15.18
N VAL A 370 -10.81 -3.31 13.90
CA VAL A 370 -9.77 -4.27 13.48
C VAL A 370 -8.41 -3.87 14.08
N GLY A 371 -8.09 -2.57 14.06
CA GLY A 371 -6.91 -2.04 14.73
C GLY A 371 -6.89 -2.32 16.24
N GLU A 372 -8.01 -2.13 16.94
CA GLU A 372 -8.16 -2.48 18.36
C GLU A 372 -7.96 -3.98 18.62
N ALA A 373 -8.39 -4.85 17.70
CA ALA A 373 -8.18 -6.29 17.81
C ALA A 373 -6.70 -6.67 17.65
N ILE A 374 -5.99 -6.03 16.71
CA ILE A 374 -4.55 -6.24 16.48
C ILE A 374 -3.74 -5.88 17.72
N VAL A 375 -3.96 -4.68 18.29
CA VAL A 375 -3.11 -4.18 19.39
C VAL A 375 -3.30 -4.89 20.73
N LYS A 376 -4.29 -5.78 20.87
CA LYS A 376 -4.50 -6.58 22.10
C LYS A 376 -3.35 -7.56 22.36
N ASP A 377 -2.75 -8.09 21.30
CA ASP A 377 -1.67 -9.07 21.34
C ASP A 377 -0.48 -8.59 20.48
N SER A 378 -0.10 -7.32 20.64
CA SER A 378 0.84 -6.60 19.75
C SER A 378 2.18 -7.31 19.54
N ASP A 379 2.67 -7.99 20.57
CA ASP A 379 3.99 -8.64 20.59
C ASP A 379 3.99 -10.02 19.94
N ASP A 380 2.82 -10.54 19.57
CA ASP A 380 2.65 -11.85 18.95
C ASP A 380 2.10 -11.71 17.53
N ILE A 381 2.99 -11.87 16.55
CA ILE A 381 2.67 -11.66 15.13
C ILE A 381 1.57 -12.60 14.61
N TYR A 382 1.45 -13.80 15.20
CA TYR A 382 0.39 -14.73 14.84
C TYR A 382 -0.94 -14.34 15.48
N LEU A 383 -0.96 -14.13 16.81
CA LEU A 383 -2.20 -13.84 17.52
C LEU A 383 -2.81 -12.51 17.07
N ARG A 384 -2.00 -11.47 16.87
CA ARG A 384 -2.51 -10.18 16.37
C ARG A 384 -3.13 -10.29 14.98
N ALA A 385 -2.55 -11.13 14.12
CA ALA A 385 -3.09 -11.40 12.79
C ALA A 385 -4.36 -12.25 12.84
N LYS A 386 -4.40 -13.27 13.71
CA LYS A 386 -5.61 -14.08 13.98
C LYS A 386 -6.74 -13.18 14.50
N ASN A 387 -6.44 -12.29 15.44
CA ASN A 387 -7.40 -11.35 16.00
C ASN A 387 -7.99 -10.43 14.92
N ALA A 388 -7.16 -9.95 13.99
CA ALA A 388 -7.63 -9.14 12.87
C ALA A 388 -8.62 -9.92 11.98
N ALA A 389 -8.28 -11.16 11.65
CA ALA A 389 -9.15 -12.04 10.86
C ALA A 389 -10.47 -12.35 11.58
N VAL A 390 -10.41 -12.69 12.87
CA VAL A 390 -11.59 -12.97 13.70
C VAL A 390 -12.47 -11.73 13.85
N GLU A 391 -11.89 -10.56 14.07
CA GLU A 391 -12.66 -9.31 14.17
C GLU A 391 -13.32 -8.95 12.83
N CYS A 392 -12.63 -9.17 11.70
CA CYS A 392 -13.22 -9.02 10.37
C CYS A 392 -14.46 -9.92 10.20
N VAL A 393 -14.35 -11.21 10.57
CA VAL A 393 -15.49 -12.14 10.55
C VAL A 393 -16.62 -11.66 11.45
N ASN A 394 -16.32 -11.28 12.70
CA ASN A 394 -17.32 -10.79 13.66
C ASN A 394 -18.08 -9.57 13.11
N LEU A 395 -17.37 -8.63 12.49
CA LEU A 395 -17.97 -7.43 11.91
C LEU A 395 -18.89 -7.74 10.72
N LEU A 396 -18.55 -8.75 9.91
CA LEU A 396 -19.39 -9.18 8.79
C LEU A 396 -20.61 -10.01 9.24
N GLU A 397 -20.45 -10.88 10.23
CA GLU A 397 -21.56 -11.65 10.82
C GLU A 397 -22.60 -10.74 11.49
N ASN A 398 -22.13 -9.62 12.06
CA ASN A 398 -22.96 -8.59 12.71
C ASN A 398 -23.16 -7.34 11.83
N ALA A 399 -22.98 -7.46 10.52
CA ALA A 399 -23.04 -6.32 9.62
C ALA A 399 -24.44 -5.67 9.61
N ASP A 400 -24.48 -4.35 9.34
CA ASP A 400 -25.74 -3.65 9.08
C ASP A 400 -26.51 -4.39 7.97
N PRO A 401 -27.83 -4.63 8.12
CA PRO A 401 -28.65 -5.29 7.10
C PRO A 401 -28.59 -4.65 5.71
N LYS A 402 -28.13 -3.41 5.57
CA LYS A 402 -27.88 -2.78 4.26
C LYS A 402 -26.74 -3.44 3.49
N LEU A 403 -25.77 -4.06 4.15
CA LEU A 403 -24.75 -4.88 3.49
C LEU A 403 -25.40 -6.19 3.02
N GLN A 404 -25.60 -6.30 1.71
CA GLN A 404 -26.21 -7.47 1.10
C GLN A 404 -25.14 -8.44 0.60
N MET A 405 -24.86 -9.47 1.41
CA MET A 405 -24.01 -10.58 0.98
C MET A 405 -24.83 -11.69 0.31
N THR A 406 -24.30 -12.22 -0.78
CA THR A 406 -24.82 -13.41 -1.47
C THR A 406 -24.74 -14.65 -0.58
N ARG A 407 -25.46 -15.70 -0.96
CA ARG A 407 -25.34 -17.00 -0.27
C ARG A 407 -23.93 -17.58 -0.36
N PHE A 408 -23.25 -17.35 -1.48
CA PHE A 408 -21.88 -17.82 -1.70
C PHE A 408 -20.91 -17.16 -0.71
N GLU A 409 -20.98 -15.84 -0.57
CA GLU A 409 -20.17 -15.08 0.39
C GLU A 409 -20.46 -15.45 1.84
N LYS A 410 -21.75 -15.62 2.20
CA LYS A 410 -22.16 -16.04 3.55
C LYS A 410 -21.65 -17.43 3.90
N ASN A 411 -21.69 -18.37 2.96
CA ASN A 411 -21.15 -19.70 3.17
C ASN A 411 -19.62 -19.66 3.36
N ALA A 412 -18.91 -18.94 2.47
CA ALA A 412 -17.46 -18.80 2.59
C ALA A 412 -17.03 -18.12 3.90
N LEU A 413 -17.80 -17.13 4.36
CA LEU A 413 -17.60 -16.48 5.65
C LEU A 413 -17.79 -17.45 6.82
N ALA A 414 -18.84 -18.29 6.78
CA ALA A 414 -19.08 -19.29 7.82
C ALA A 414 -17.97 -20.35 7.87
N ASP A 415 -17.51 -20.83 6.71
CA ASP A 415 -16.40 -21.78 6.61
C ASP A 415 -15.09 -21.17 7.16
N ALA A 416 -14.83 -19.89 6.86
CA ALA A 416 -13.69 -19.15 7.40
C ALA A 416 -13.78 -18.95 8.93
N SER A 417 -14.98 -18.63 9.44
CA SER A 417 -15.28 -18.49 10.86
C SER A 417 -14.95 -19.79 11.61
N GLU A 418 -15.42 -20.94 11.11
CA GLU A 418 -15.13 -22.26 11.67
C GLU A 418 -13.62 -22.58 11.62
N ALA A 419 -12.97 -22.30 10.49
CA ALA A 419 -11.53 -22.54 10.35
C ALA A 419 -10.72 -21.74 11.37
N LEU A 420 -11.00 -20.44 11.54
CA LEU A 420 -10.32 -19.58 12.50
C LEU A 420 -10.59 -20.00 13.95
N ALA A 421 -11.83 -20.39 14.28
CA ALA A 421 -12.19 -20.90 15.61
C ALA A 421 -11.50 -22.22 15.96
N GLY A 422 -11.16 -23.03 14.94
CA GLY A 422 -10.41 -24.27 15.10
C GLY A 422 -8.91 -24.10 15.31
N LEU A 423 -8.35 -22.89 15.12
CA LEU A 423 -6.93 -22.63 15.30
C LEU A 423 -6.55 -22.52 16.78
N THR A 424 -5.36 -23.03 17.11
CA THR A 424 -4.75 -22.87 18.44
C THR A 424 -4.46 -21.40 18.77
N ASP A 425 -4.40 -21.05 20.06
CA ASP A 425 -3.87 -19.76 20.52
C ASP A 425 -2.36 -19.86 20.86
N ASP A 426 -1.78 -21.05 20.78
CA ASP A 426 -0.33 -21.27 20.92
C ASP A 426 0.39 -21.00 19.59
N SER A 427 1.13 -19.90 19.54
CA SER A 427 1.83 -19.41 18.35
C SER A 427 2.93 -20.35 17.88
N ASP A 428 3.72 -20.91 18.80
CA ASP A 428 4.77 -21.88 18.48
C ASP A 428 4.17 -23.13 17.83
N LYS A 429 3.04 -23.59 18.39
CA LYS A 429 2.30 -24.71 17.83
C LYS A 429 1.75 -24.39 16.43
N PHE A 430 1.12 -23.24 16.25
CA PHE A 430 0.59 -22.84 14.93
C PHE A 430 1.69 -22.75 13.88
N LEU A 431 2.82 -22.10 14.20
CA LEU A 431 3.95 -21.95 13.30
C LEU A 431 4.58 -23.30 12.96
N SER A 432 4.80 -24.17 13.95
CA SER A 432 5.35 -25.51 13.74
C SER A 432 4.44 -26.37 12.85
N ASP A 433 3.15 -26.43 13.16
CA ASP A 433 2.17 -27.23 12.41
C ASP A 433 2.06 -26.71 10.96
N SER A 434 2.01 -25.38 10.78
CA SER A 434 1.97 -24.73 9.46
C SER A 434 3.24 -24.98 8.65
N LEU A 435 4.42 -24.85 9.28
CA LEU A 435 5.71 -25.11 8.63
C LEU A 435 5.79 -26.55 8.12
N GLU A 436 5.37 -27.53 8.92
CA GLU A 436 5.33 -28.94 8.52
C GLU A 436 4.38 -29.15 7.33
N GLN A 437 3.19 -28.54 7.38
CA GLN A 437 2.18 -28.68 6.35
C GLN A 437 2.63 -28.04 5.03
N TYR A 438 2.96 -26.75 5.03
CA TYR A 438 3.23 -26.01 3.79
C TYR A 438 4.55 -26.40 3.14
N LYS A 439 5.53 -26.92 3.90
CA LYS A 439 6.73 -27.53 3.31
C LYS A 439 6.42 -28.78 2.48
N LYS A 440 5.37 -29.53 2.84
CA LYS A 440 4.91 -30.70 2.07
C LYS A 440 4.05 -30.29 0.88
N GLU A 441 3.21 -29.28 1.05
CA GLU A 441 2.18 -28.90 0.08
C GLU A 441 2.64 -27.89 -0.97
N VAL A 442 3.60 -27.03 -0.63
CA VAL A 442 4.12 -25.95 -1.49
C VAL A 442 5.58 -26.25 -1.82
N LYS A 443 5.83 -26.89 -2.97
CA LYS A 443 7.19 -27.35 -3.35
C LYS A 443 8.21 -26.23 -3.51
N VAL A 444 7.76 -25.02 -3.81
CA VAL A 444 8.59 -23.82 -3.98
C VAL A 444 8.82 -23.06 -2.67
N PHE A 445 8.12 -23.42 -1.59
CA PHE A 445 8.32 -22.82 -0.28
C PHE A 445 9.68 -23.23 0.31
N ARG A 446 10.40 -22.24 0.81
CA ARG A 446 11.77 -22.35 1.33
C ARG A 446 11.80 -21.68 2.72
N PRO A 447 11.72 -22.45 3.82
CA PRO A 447 11.74 -21.90 5.18
C PRO A 447 12.93 -20.97 5.48
N GLU A 448 14.07 -21.22 4.83
CA GLU A 448 15.29 -20.40 4.96
C GLU A 448 15.10 -18.93 4.55
N ASN A 449 14.11 -18.62 3.71
CA ASN A 449 13.75 -17.23 3.36
C ASN A 449 13.28 -16.43 4.59
N TYR A 450 12.75 -17.12 5.61
CA TYR A 450 12.17 -16.52 6.81
C TYR A 450 13.02 -16.76 8.06
N GLY A 451 14.18 -17.40 7.89
CA GLY A 451 15.05 -17.79 9.02
C GLY A 451 14.53 -18.98 9.82
N LEU A 452 13.73 -19.85 9.20
CA LEU A 452 13.11 -21.03 9.79
C LEU A 452 13.78 -22.35 9.39
#